data_AF-A0A0K0D3E2-F1
#
_entry.id   AF-A0A0K0D3E2-F1
#
_cell.length_a   1.000
_cell.length_b   1.000
_cell.length_c   1.000
_cell.angle_alpha   90.00
_cell.angle_beta   90.00
_cell.angle_gamma   90.00
#
_symmetry.space_group_name_H-M   'P 1'
#
loop_
_entity.id
_entity.type
_entity.pdbx_description
1 polymer ?
#
loop_
_entity_poly.entity_id
_entity_poly.type
_entity_poly.pdbx_seq_one_letter_code
_entity_poly.pdbx_strand_id
1 'polypeptide(L)'
;LNDASGCVVCKCAKCPPLHHCMKHCLYGYETNSVGCPVCKCRAISRIEAKLTIPEKIGRLAGWDKCLSLNSGSGVVVERDAGEWWSDGCRHCFCEQKQEYCSLISCAPRPDDCAVENWIQQEGACCPSCVTTSQKPVLASKHEHTVCQSPGSGRVFIDGETWQLASCVSCTCRVGHVLCRALDCPPIACHQPFMHPDDQCCPR
;
A
#
# COMPACT_ATOMS: atom_id res chain seq x y z
N LEU A 1 28.54 -31.90 -12.73
CA LEU A 1 27.97 -33.27 -12.78
C LEU A 1 27.89 -33.65 -14.25
N ASN A 2 27.96 -34.93 -14.61
CA ASN A 2 27.73 -35.36 -15.99
C ASN A 2 26.53 -36.31 -16.05
N ASP A 3 25.79 -36.29 -17.16
CA ASP A 3 24.71 -37.26 -17.39
C ASP A 3 25.28 -38.61 -17.84
N ALA A 4 24.41 -39.59 -18.10
CA ALA A 4 24.80 -40.93 -18.55
C ALA A 4 25.57 -40.91 -19.89
N SER A 5 25.48 -39.81 -20.64
CA SER A 5 26.14 -39.61 -21.93
C SER A 5 27.45 -38.81 -21.80
N GLY A 6 27.85 -38.42 -20.58
CA GLY A 6 29.06 -37.66 -20.30
C GLY A 6 28.94 -36.15 -20.50
N CYS A 7 27.75 -35.63 -20.79
CA CYS A 7 27.52 -34.19 -20.95
C CYS A 7 27.50 -33.49 -19.59
N VAL A 8 28.12 -32.31 -19.49
CA VAL A 8 28.09 -31.51 -18.25
C VAL A 8 26.67 -31.05 -17.96
N VAL A 9 26.12 -31.52 -16.84
CA VAL A 9 24.83 -31.12 -16.28
C VAL A 9 25.03 -30.29 -15.02
N CYS A 10 24.26 -29.20 -14.95
CA CYS A 10 24.10 -28.40 -13.75
C CYS A 10 23.00 -29.00 -12.87
N LYS A 11 23.28 -29.19 -11.57
CA LYS A 11 22.22 -29.41 -10.57
C LYS A 11 21.68 -28.06 -10.13
N CYS A 12 20.44 -27.75 -10.48
CA CYS A 12 19.75 -26.59 -9.92
C CYS A 12 19.45 -26.86 -8.44
N ALA A 13 20.05 -26.08 -7.54
CA ALA A 13 19.62 -26.04 -6.16
C ALA A 13 18.26 -25.33 -6.10
N LYS A 14 17.26 -25.96 -5.47
CA LYS A 14 16.00 -25.28 -5.17
C LYS A 14 16.27 -24.24 -4.08
N CYS A 15 15.72 -23.05 -4.25
CA CYS A 15 15.82 -22.02 -3.24
C CYS A 15 15.02 -22.38 -1.99
N PRO A 16 15.53 -22.05 -0.78
CA PRO A 16 14.76 -22.19 0.44
C PRO A 16 13.46 -21.36 0.37
N PRO A 17 12.32 -21.91 0.82
CA PRO A 17 11.07 -21.15 0.94
C PRO A 17 11.18 -20.08 2.04
N LEU A 18 10.49 -18.95 1.85
CA LEU A 18 10.46 -17.82 2.78
C LEU A 18 9.41 -17.99 3.90
N HIS A 19 9.39 -19.15 4.59
CA HIS A 19 8.34 -19.49 5.57
C HIS A 19 8.22 -18.52 6.76
N HIS A 20 9.23 -17.70 7.02
CA HIS A 20 9.22 -16.70 8.11
C HIS A 20 9.12 -15.25 7.59
N CYS A 21 8.74 -15.06 6.33
CA CYS A 21 8.57 -13.73 5.74
C CYS A 21 7.09 -13.37 5.69
N MET A 22 6.70 -12.33 6.44
CA MET A 22 5.33 -11.80 6.43
C MET A 22 5.14 -10.60 5.49
N LYS A 23 6.20 -10.19 4.77
CA LYS A 23 6.12 -9.06 3.84
C LYS A 23 5.35 -9.47 2.59
N HIS A 24 4.40 -8.64 2.17
CA HIS A 24 3.72 -8.81 0.88
C HIS A 24 4.30 -7.79 -0.11
N CYS A 25 5.08 -8.26 -1.09
CA CYS A 25 5.81 -7.37 -2.00
C CYS A 25 5.13 -7.34 -3.37
N LEU A 26 4.54 -6.20 -3.76
CA LEU A 26 3.79 -6.06 -5.00
C LEU A 26 4.67 -6.23 -6.25
N TYR A 27 5.92 -5.74 -6.17
CA TYR A 27 6.93 -5.88 -7.23
C TYR A 27 7.80 -7.14 -7.10
N GLY A 28 7.42 -8.03 -6.18
CA GLY A 28 8.15 -9.24 -5.82
C GLY A 28 9.35 -9.01 -4.92
N TYR A 29 9.96 -10.11 -4.48
CA TYR A 29 11.11 -10.10 -3.58
C TYR A 29 12.43 -9.84 -4.31
N GLU A 30 13.34 -9.13 -3.66
CA GLU A 30 14.75 -9.11 -4.04
C GLU A 30 15.35 -10.52 -4.03
N THR A 31 16.45 -10.71 -4.75
CA THR A 31 17.13 -11.99 -4.86
C THR A 31 18.60 -11.85 -4.47
N ASN A 32 19.15 -12.84 -3.79
CA ASN A 32 20.58 -12.89 -3.48
C ASN A 32 21.42 -13.15 -4.75
N SER A 33 22.75 -13.22 -4.59
CA SER A 33 23.70 -13.50 -5.69
C SER A 33 23.49 -14.85 -6.37
N VAL A 34 22.82 -15.80 -5.71
CA VAL A 34 22.47 -17.12 -6.24
C VAL A 34 21.13 -17.09 -6.99
N GLY A 35 20.39 -15.97 -6.91
CA GLY A 35 19.06 -15.81 -7.52
C GLY A 35 17.90 -16.25 -6.62
N CYS A 36 18.16 -16.60 -5.35
CA CYS A 36 17.12 -16.99 -4.41
C CYS A 36 16.44 -15.78 -3.77
N PRO A 37 15.11 -15.81 -3.59
CA PRO A 37 14.37 -14.70 -3.01
C PRO A 37 14.78 -14.48 -1.55
N VAL A 38 14.94 -13.21 -1.17
CA VAL A 38 15.18 -12.79 0.21
C VAL A 38 13.97 -12.04 0.72
N CYS A 39 13.73 -12.01 2.04
CA CYS A 39 12.60 -11.29 2.64
C CYS A 39 12.81 -9.77 2.62
N LYS A 40 12.87 -9.19 1.42
CA LYS A 40 13.02 -7.78 1.13
C LYS A 40 12.29 -7.45 -0.17
N CYS A 41 11.48 -6.39 -0.17
CA CYS A 41 10.71 -6.02 -1.35
C CYS A 41 11.55 -5.28 -2.38
N ARG A 42 11.21 -5.45 -3.66
CA ARG A 42 11.73 -4.59 -4.72
C ARG A 42 10.98 -3.26 -4.75
N ALA A 43 11.72 -2.18 -4.95
CA ALA A 43 11.17 -0.83 -5.07
C ALA A 43 10.40 -0.56 -6.38
N ILE A 44 10.73 -1.27 -7.46
CA ILE A 44 10.08 -1.14 -8.79
C ILE A 44 9.93 -2.53 -9.44
N SER A 45 9.04 -2.65 -10.42
CA SER A 45 8.83 -3.91 -11.13
C SER A 45 10.06 -4.32 -11.95
N ARG A 46 10.21 -5.63 -12.22
CA ARG A 46 11.28 -6.14 -13.11
C ARG A 46 11.19 -5.59 -14.54
N ILE A 47 9.99 -5.18 -14.98
CA ILE A 47 9.76 -4.64 -16.31
C ILE A 47 10.30 -3.21 -16.36
N GLU A 48 9.92 -2.37 -15.39
CA GLU A 48 10.40 -1.00 -15.25
C GLU A 48 11.91 -0.93 -15.01
N ALA A 49 12.46 -1.86 -14.21
CA ALA A 49 13.90 -1.94 -13.95
C ALA A 49 14.73 -2.25 -15.22
N LYS A 50 14.14 -2.92 -16.22
CA LYS A 50 14.80 -3.16 -17.52
C LYS A 50 14.71 -1.96 -18.46
N LEU A 51 13.69 -1.11 -18.28
CA LEU A 51 13.42 0.08 -19.09
C LEU A 51 14.14 1.34 -18.56
N THR A 52 14.61 1.31 -17.30
CA THR A 52 15.34 2.41 -16.67
C THR A 52 16.85 2.18 -16.70
N ILE A 53 17.62 3.24 -17.00
CA ILE A 53 19.09 3.17 -17.13
C ILE A 53 19.72 2.86 -15.75
N PRO A 54 20.67 1.90 -15.64
CA PRO A 54 21.21 1.41 -14.36
C PRO A 54 21.89 2.44 -13.44
N GLU A 55 22.29 3.61 -13.96
CA GLU A 55 23.13 4.57 -13.21
C GLU A 55 22.38 5.36 -12.13
N LYS A 56 21.04 5.45 -12.18
CA LYS A 56 20.26 6.19 -11.16
C LYS A 56 19.80 5.35 -9.95
N ILE A 57 19.86 4.02 -10.03
CA ILE A 57 19.32 3.13 -9.00
C ILE A 57 20.35 2.83 -7.90
N GLY A 58 21.65 2.93 -8.22
CA GLY A 58 22.74 2.46 -7.35
C GLY A 58 23.13 3.35 -6.15
N ARG A 59 22.52 4.52 -5.93
CA ARG A 59 23.00 5.49 -4.90
C ARG A 59 21.94 6.36 -4.23
N LEU A 60 20.81 5.80 -3.81
CA LEU A 60 19.97 6.46 -2.80
C LEU A 60 19.72 5.50 -1.64
N ALA A 61 20.78 5.26 -0.85
CA ALA A 61 20.61 4.70 0.48
C ALA A 61 19.55 5.54 1.22
N GLY A 62 18.38 4.94 1.47
CA GLY A 62 17.25 5.57 2.16
C GLY A 62 16.03 5.93 1.30
N TRP A 63 16.00 5.76 -0.03
CA TRP A 63 14.77 5.94 -0.86
C TRP A 63 13.85 4.71 -0.92
N ASP A 64 14.31 3.61 -0.36
CA ASP A 64 13.72 2.29 -0.46
C ASP A 64 12.80 1.96 0.71
N LYS A 65 12.50 2.90 1.61
CA LYS A 65 11.77 2.64 2.86
C LYS A 65 10.77 3.74 3.21
N CYS A 66 9.63 3.35 3.78
CA CYS A 66 8.61 4.24 4.34
C CYS A 66 8.49 4.04 5.85
N LEU A 67 8.13 5.10 6.57
CA LEU A 67 7.77 5.03 7.98
C LEU A 67 6.25 4.95 8.07
N SER A 68 5.73 3.92 8.74
CA SER A 68 4.29 3.70 8.93
C SER A 68 3.98 3.66 10.43
N LEU A 69 2.95 4.37 10.85
CA LEU A 69 2.46 4.36 12.23
C LEU A 69 1.39 3.28 12.39
N ASN A 70 1.63 2.28 13.24
CA ASN A 70 0.63 1.27 13.53
C ASN A 70 -0.47 1.86 14.43
N SER A 71 -1.69 1.98 13.89
CA SER A 71 -2.84 2.58 14.58
C SER A 71 -3.23 1.87 15.89
N GLY A 72 -2.89 0.59 16.05
CA GLY A 72 -3.20 -0.17 17.26
C GLY A 72 -2.17 -0.06 18.39
N SER A 73 -0.91 0.26 18.08
CA SER A 73 0.19 0.25 19.07
C SER A 73 0.97 1.56 19.19
N GLY A 74 0.75 2.51 18.27
CA GLY A 74 1.52 3.76 18.21
C GLY A 74 2.99 3.58 17.85
N VAL A 75 3.39 2.36 17.46
CA VAL A 75 4.78 2.04 17.09
C VAL A 75 5.01 2.42 15.64
N VAL A 76 6.10 3.15 15.39
CA VAL A 76 6.58 3.45 14.04
C VAL A 76 7.34 2.24 13.51
N VAL A 77 6.93 1.73 12.35
CA VAL A 77 7.52 0.57 11.68
C VAL A 77 8.07 1.01 10.33
N GLU A 78 9.27 0.52 10.02
CA GLU A 78 9.87 0.72 8.71
C GLU A 78 9.38 -0.34 7.72
N ARG A 79 8.93 0.12 6.54
CA ARG A 79 8.38 -0.70 5.46
C ARG A 79 9.25 -0.56 4.23
N ASP A 80 9.46 -1.64 3.48
CA ASP A 80 10.23 -1.56 2.23
C ASP A 80 9.39 -0.92 1.12
N ALA A 81 10.04 -0.27 0.17
CA ALA A 81 9.42 0.17 -1.07
C ALA A 81 8.89 -1.04 -1.85
N GLY A 82 7.68 -0.90 -2.38
CA GLY A 82 6.93 -2.00 -2.96
C GLY A 82 6.27 -2.93 -1.94
N GLU A 83 6.43 -2.70 -0.62
CA GLU A 83 5.71 -3.44 0.42
C GLU A 83 4.26 -2.98 0.49
N TRP A 84 3.36 -3.96 0.59
CA TRP A 84 1.94 -3.81 0.85
C TRP A 84 1.64 -4.41 2.21
N TRP A 85 0.86 -3.71 3.04
CA TRP A 85 0.44 -4.22 4.34
C TRP A 85 -0.96 -3.76 4.71
N SER A 86 -1.51 -4.38 5.74
CA SER A 86 -2.73 -3.95 6.41
C SER A 86 -2.40 -3.67 7.87
N ASP A 87 -2.86 -2.54 8.39
CA ASP A 87 -2.81 -2.22 9.83
C ASP A 87 -4.05 -2.71 10.60
N GLY A 88 -4.94 -3.45 9.91
CA GLY A 88 -6.23 -3.91 10.43
C GLY A 88 -7.40 -2.96 10.12
N CYS A 89 -7.08 -1.71 9.76
CA CYS A 89 -8.05 -0.66 9.43
C CYS A 89 -7.97 -0.23 7.96
N ARG A 90 -6.76 -0.17 7.43
CA ARG A 90 -6.44 0.32 6.10
C ARG A 90 -5.48 -0.64 5.43
N HIS A 91 -5.56 -0.67 4.10
CA HIS A 91 -4.48 -1.20 3.28
C HIS A 91 -3.51 -0.08 2.95
N CYS A 92 -2.22 -0.36 3.04
CA CYS A 92 -1.18 0.61 2.81
C CYS A 92 -0.10 0.07 1.89
N PHE A 93 0.53 0.97 1.15
CA PHE A 93 1.56 0.68 0.18
C PHE A 93 2.68 1.71 0.27
N CYS A 94 3.92 1.24 0.17
CA CYS A 94 5.10 2.10 0.20
C CYS A 94 5.64 2.32 -1.21
N GLU A 95 5.63 3.55 -1.70
CA GLU A 95 6.14 3.92 -3.00
C GLU A 95 6.96 5.21 -2.90
N GLN A 96 8.22 5.21 -3.35
CA GLN A 96 9.08 6.42 -3.35
C GLN A 96 9.17 7.14 -1.99
N LYS A 97 9.44 6.40 -0.90
CA LYS A 97 9.40 6.85 0.52
C LYS A 97 8.02 7.27 1.03
N GLN A 98 6.99 7.10 0.21
CA GLN A 98 5.66 7.56 0.52
C GLN A 98 4.71 6.43 0.87
N GLU A 99 4.15 6.51 2.06
CA GLU A 99 3.00 5.71 2.46
C GLU A 99 1.74 6.25 1.80
N TYR A 100 1.05 5.37 1.06
CA TYR A 100 -0.29 5.57 0.56
C TYR A 100 -1.20 4.56 1.24
N CYS A 101 -2.28 5.01 1.87
CA CYS A 101 -3.22 4.13 2.55
C CYS A 101 -4.64 4.33 2.02
N SER A 102 -5.44 3.28 2.04
CA SER A 102 -6.87 3.39 1.79
C SER A 102 -7.50 4.35 2.79
N LEU A 103 -8.44 5.18 2.33
CA LEU A 103 -9.24 6.01 3.22
C LEU A 103 -10.11 5.11 4.10
N ILE A 104 -10.06 5.31 5.42
CA ILE A 104 -10.99 4.63 6.34
C ILE A 104 -12.40 5.08 5.96
N SER A 105 -13.19 4.14 5.47
CA SER A 105 -14.56 4.37 5.04
C SER A 105 -15.44 3.33 5.72
N CYS A 106 -16.06 3.71 6.82
CA CYS A 106 -17.02 2.84 7.48
C CYS A 106 -18.35 2.87 6.74
N ALA A 107 -19.00 1.71 6.64
CA ALA A 107 -20.34 1.65 6.11
C ALA A 107 -21.27 2.55 6.96
N PRO A 108 -22.20 3.29 6.34
CA PRO A 108 -23.20 4.01 7.10
C PRO A 108 -24.05 3.01 7.89
N ARG A 109 -24.53 3.43 9.07
CA ARG A 109 -25.47 2.63 9.85
C ARG A 109 -26.69 2.31 8.96
N PRO A 110 -27.04 1.03 8.75
CA PRO A 110 -28.26 0.67 8.05
C PRO A 110 -29.50 1.25 8.75
N ASP A 111 -30.50 1.65 7.97
CA ASP A 111 -31.73 2.27 8.52
C ASP A 111 -32.49 1.32 9.46
N ASP A 112 -32.39 0.01 9.22
CA ASP A 112 -32.98 -1.08 10.00
C ASP A 112 -32.19 -1.44 11.28
N CYS A 113 -31.01 -0.85 11.47
CA CYS A 113 -30.18 -1.11 12.66
C CYS A 113 -30.38 -0.04 13.73
N ALA A 114 -30.94 -0.38 14.89
CA ALA A 114 -31.03 0.55 16.02
C ALA A 114 -29.63 1.05 16.46
N VAL A 115 -29.55 2.31 16.93
CA VAL A 115 -28.27 2.95 17.34
C VAL A 115 -27.55 2.16 18.43
N GLU A 116 -28.31 1.62 19.38
CA GLU A 116 -27.83 0.75 20.46
C GLU A 116 -27.21 -0.58 19.98
N ASN A 117 -27.56 -1.03 18.77
CA ASN A 117 -27.00 -2.22 18.15
C ASN A 117 -25.85 -1.91 17.18
N TRP A 118 -25.52 -0.63 16.96
CA TRP A 118 -24.44 -0.18 16.08
C TRP A 118 -23.16 0.04 16.88
N ILE A 119 -22.46 -1.05 17.18
CA ILE A 119 -21.35 -1.06 18.13
C ILE A 119 -20.04 -1.30 17.39
N GLN A 120 -18.99 -0.58 17.78
CA GLN A 120 -17.62 -0.89 17.41
C GLN A 120 -17.07 -1.94 18.35
N GLN A 121 -16.81 -3.15 17.81
CA GLN A 121 -16.21 -4.23 18.58
C GLN A 121 -14.73 -3.94 18.89
N GLU A 122 -14.20 -4.55 19.94
CA GLU A 122 -12.79 -4.40 20.33
C GLU A 122 -11.87 -4.90 19.20
N GLY A 123 -10.99 -4.02 18.72
CA GLY A 123 -10.11 -4.29 17.56
C GLY A 123 -10.78 -4.14 16.19
N ALA A 124 -12.08 -3.83 16.10
CA ALA A 124 -12.75 -3.55 14.83
C ALA A 124 -12.52 -2.10 14.40
N CYS A 125 -12.17 -1.90 13.12
CA CYS A 125 -11.95 -0.55 12.60
C CYS A 125 -13.24 0.28 12.48
N CYS A 126 -14.34 -0.40 12.16
CA CYS A 126 -15.63 0.23 11.91
C CYS A 126 -16.72 -0.39 12.79
N PRO A 127 -17.70 0.41 13.21
CA PRO A 127 -18.89 -0.12 13.87
C PRO A 127 -19.68 -1.02 12.92
N SER A 128 -20.38 -1.99 13.49
CA SER A 128 -21.24 -2.91 12.76
C SER A 128 -22.51 -3.20 13.55
N CYS A 129 -23.57 -3.61 12.85
CA CYS A 129 -24.81 -3.95 13.53
C CYS A 129 -24.72 -5.35 14.14
N VAL A 130 -24.91 -5.46 15.45
CA VAL A 130 -24.89 -6.73 16.17
C VAL A 130 -26.21 -7.48 15.92
N THR A 131 -26.41 -8.05 14.72
CA THR A 131 -27.61 -8.82 14.36
C THR A 131 -27.29 -10.30 14.17
N THR A 132 -28.22 -11.18 14.56
CA THR A 132 -28.09 -12.66 14.60
C THR A 132 -28.10 -13.34 13.22
N SER A 133 -27.87 -12.62 12.12
CA SER A 133 -27.79 -13.21 10.78
C SER A 133 -26.91 -12.35 9.88
N GLN A 134 -25.60 -12.56 9.99
CA GLN A 134 -24.66 -12.11 8.97
C GLN A 134 -24.93 -12.91 7.69
N LYS A 135 -25.77 -12.39 6.79
CA LYS A 135 -25.50 -12.61 5.37
C LYS A 135 -24.35 -11.66 5.04
N PRO A 136 -23.14 -12.16 4.74
CA PRO A 136 -22.07 -11.28 4.30
C PRO A 136 -22.58 -10.58 3.04
N VAL A 137 -22.74 -9.26 3.11
CA VAL A 137 -22.86 -8.44 1.91
C VAL A 137 -21.63 -8.80 1.12
N LEU A 138 -21.84 -9.46 -0.01
CA LEU A 138 -20.81 -9.97 -0.89
C LEU A 138 -19.94 -8.77 -1.25
N ALA A 139 -18.82 -8.59 -0.55
CA ALA A 139 -17.77 -7.69 -0.98
C ALA A 139 -17.49 -8.12 -2.41
N SER A 140 -17.85 -7.25 -3.36
CA SER A 140 -17.63 -7.46 -4.78
C SER A 140 -16.24 -8.04 -4.92
N LYS A 141 -16.17 -9.35 -5.23
CA LYS A 141 -14.94 -10.12 -5.34
C LYS A 141 -13.99 -9.27 -6.18
N HIS A 142 -12.92 -8.76 -5.58
CA HIS A 142 -11.99 -7.84 -6.25
C HIS A 142 -11.22 -8.62 -7.31
N GLU A 143 -11.87 -8.81 -8.45
CA GLU A 143 -11.30 -9.26 -9.72
C GLU A 143 -11.08 -8.04 -10.64
N HIS A 144 -10.88 -6.86 -10.04
CA HIS A 144 -10.76 -5.60 -10.75
C HIS A 144 -9.36 -5.01 -10.53
N THR A 145 -8.59 -4.89 -11.61
CA THR A 145 -7.30 -4.18 -11.68
C THR A 145 -7.48 -2.66 -11.83
N VAL A 146 -8.70 -2.18 -11.68
CA VAL A 146 -9.09 -0.77 -11.88
C VAL A 146 -9.69 -0.19 -10.61
N CYS A 147 -9.48 1.10 -10.39
CA CYS A 147 -9.95 1.83 -9.23
C CYS A 147 -10.84 2.99 -9.66
N GLN A 148 -11.86 3.31 -8.86
CA GLN A 148 -12.71 4.46 -9.09
C GLN A 148 -12.41 5.57 -8.08
N SER A 149 -12.12 6.78 -8.54
CA SER A 149 -11.84 7.90 -7.65
C SER A 149 -13.08 8.26 -6.81
N PRO A 150 -12.92 8.44 -5.49
CA PRO A 150 -13.97 9.00 -4.65
C PRO A 150 -14.43 10.37 -5.17
N GLY A 151 -15.74 10.63 -5.17
CA GLY A 151 -16.33 11.90 -5.58
C GLY A 151 -16.45 12.10 -7.09
N SER A 152 -15.36 11.98 -7.86
CA SER A 152 -15.40 12.26 -9.31
C SER A 152 -15.89 11.08 -10.16
N GLY A 153 -15.84 9.86 -9.61
CA GLY A 153 -16.28 8.65 -10.31
C GLY A 153 -15.39 8.21 -11.49
N ARG A 154 -14.28 8.91 -11.76
CA ARG A 154 -13.29 8.55 -12.79
C ARG A 154 -12.62 7.22 -12.49
N VAL A 155 -12.29 6.48 -13.53
CA VAL A 155 -11.65 5.15 -13.44
C VAL A 155 -10.17 5.28 -13.78
N PHE A 156 -9.34 4.65 -12.95
CA PHE A 156 -7.89 4.60 -13.06
C PHE A 156 -7.42 3.14 -13.12
N ILE A 157 -6.38 2.87 -13.88
CA ILE A 157 -5.77 1.53 -13.94
C ILE A 157 -4.67 1.37 -12.89
N ASP A 158 -4.30 0.12 -12.58
CA ASP A 158 -3.19 -0.16 -11.66
C ASP A 158 -1.92 0.61 -12.04
N GLY A 159 -1.38 1.32 -11.06
CA GLY A 159 -0.21 2.17 -11.18
C GLY A 159 -0.45 3.64 -11.52
N GLU A 160 -1.66 4.01 -11.92
CA GLU A 160 -1.96 5.43 -12.11
C GLU A 160 -2.05 6.18 -10.78
N THR A 161 -1.59 7.43 -10.82
CA THR A 161 -1.67 8.37 -9.71
C THR A 161 -2.45 9.62 -10.13
N TRP A 162 -3.17 10.22 -9.20
CA TRP A 162 -3.94 11.43 -9.44
C TRP A 162 -4.02 12.31 -8.20
N GLN A 163 -4.25 13.60 -8.43
CA GLN A 163 -4.55 14.56 -7.36
C GLN A 163 -6.05 14.53 -7.07
N LEU A 164 -6.43 14.14 -5.85
CA LEU A 164 -7.82 14.12 -5.40
C LEU A 164 -8.26 15.49 -4.84
N ALA A 165 -7.36 16.17 -4.13
CA ALA A 165 -7.54 17.53 -3.59
C ALA A 165 -6.17 18.21 -3.47
N SER A 166 -6.08 19.51 -3.21
CA SER A 166 -4.79 20.24 -3.20
C SER A 166 -3.69 19.59 -2.34
N CYS A 167 -4.05 18.95 -1.22
CA CYS A 167 -3.14 18.22 -0.33
C CYS A 167 -3.24 16.69 -0.39
N VAL A 168 -4.10 16.15 -1.26
CA VAL A 168 -4.39 14.71 -1.27
C VAL A 168 -4.08 14.15 -2.65
N SER A 169 -3.12 13.24 -2.71
CA SER A 169 -2.80 12.46 -3.90
C SER A 169 -3.14 10.99 -3.67
N CYS A 170 -3.58 10.31 -4.71
CA CYS A 170 -3.95 8.90 -4.63
C CYS A 170 -3.30 8.10 -5.76
N THR A 171 -3.19 6.79 -5.54
CA THR A 171 -2.70 5.79 -6.48
C THR A 171 -3.67 4.61 -6.52
N CYS A 172 -3.81 4.00 -7.71
CA CYS A 172 -4.56 2.76 -7.87
C CYS A 172 -3.61 1.58 -7.78
N ARG A 173 -3.81 0.70 -6.81
CA ARG A 173 -2.99 -0.52 -6.63
C ARG A 173 -3.88 -1.71 -6.34
N VAL A 174 -3.84 -2.71 -7.22
CA VAL A 174 -4.59 -3.97 -7.13
C VAL A 174 -6.09 -3.74 -6.89
N GLY A 175 -6.66 -2.74 -7.57
CA GLY A 175 -8.08 -2.38 -7.43
C GLY A 175 -8.41 -1.59 -6.16
N HIS A 176 -7.42 -1.18 -5.37
CA HIS A 176 -7.60 -0.31 -4.21
C HIS A 176 -7.14 1.11 -4.51
N VAL A 177 -7.97 2.08 -4.15
CA VAL A 177 -7.58 3.49 -4.07
C VAL A 177 -6.80 3.72 -2.79
N LEU A 178 -5.52 4.06 -2.91
CA LEU A 178 -4.66 4.40 -1.78
C LEU A 178 -4.27 5.86 -1.87
N CYS A 179 -4.46 6.61 -0.80
CA CYS A 179 -4.22 8.04 -0.77
C CYS A 179 -3.19 8.43 0.29
N ARG A 180 -2.51 9.54 0.03
CA ARG A 180 -1.67 10.27 0.96
C ARG A 180 -2.27 11.66 1.14
N ALA A 181 -2.47 12.06 2.38
CA ALA A 181 -2.68 13.46 2.74
C ALA A 181 -1.35 14.07 3.22
N LEU A 182 -1.08 15.30 2.81
CA LEU A 182 0.01 16.10 3.36
C LEU A 182 -0.47 16.79 4.64
N ASP A 183 0.26 16.58 5.74
CA ASP A 183 0.06 17.31 6.98
C ASP A 183 0.75 18.67 6.89
N CYS A 184 -0.03 19.73 7.04
CA CYS A 184 0.51 21.07 7.06
C CYS A 184 1.15 21.40 8.42
N PRO A 185 2.28 22.12 8.43
CA PRO A 185 2.89 22.54 9.68
C PRO A 185 1.95 23.47 10.47
N PRO A 186 2.01 23.47 11.82
CA PRO A 186 1.21 24.36 12.63
C PRO A 186 1.58 25.83 12.35
N ILE A 187 0.56 26.68 12.21
CA ILE A 187 0.73 28.12 11.92
C ILE A 187 0.27 28.93 13.12
N ALA A 188 1.12 29.85 13.58
CA ALA A 188 0.83 30.74 14.71
C ALA A 188 0.32 32.14 14.27
N CYS A 189 0.20 32.39 12.95
CA CYS A 189 -0.23 33.67 12.41
C CYS A 189 -1.76 33.85 12.50
N HIS A 190 -2.21 35.09 12.72
CA HIS A 190 -3.63 35.45 12.80
C HIS A 190 -4.34 35.41 11.43
N GLN A 191 -3.62 35.68 10.33
CA GLN A 191 -4.15 35.65 8.97
C GLN A 191 -3.20 34.89 8.04
N PRO A 192 -3.29 33.55 8.05
CA PRO A 192 -2.61 32.75 7.04
C PRO A 192 -3.19 33.00 5.66
N PHE A 193 -2.37 32.93 4.63
CA PHE A 193 -2.82 33.02 3.24
C PHE A 193 -2.34 31.82 2.43
N MET A 194 -3.09 31.51 1.37
CA MET A 194 -2.71 30.45 0.43
C MET A 194 -1.73 31.01 -0.59
N HIS A 195 -0.57 30.37 -0.72
CA HIS A 195 0.38 30.76 -1.74
C HIS A 195 -0.15 30.35 -3.13
N PRO A 196 -0.04 31.19 -4.17
CA PRO A 196 -0.53 30.85 -5.51
C PRO A 196 0.09 29.57 -6.08
N ASP A 197 1.38 29.37 -5.83
CA ASP A 197 2.16 28.22 -6.31
C ASP A 197 1.98 26.95 -5.46
N ASP A 198 1.44 27.07 -4.24
CA ASP A 198 1.27 25.97 -3.30
C ASP A 198 -0.07 26.14 -2.58
N GLN A 199 -1.12 25.61 -3.20
CA GLN A 199 -2.48 25.67 -2.71
C GLN A 199 -2.78 24.55 -1.69
N CYS A 200 -1.77 23.82 -1.23
CA CYS A 200 -1.97 22.80 -0.20
C CYS A 200 -1.96 23.42 1.20
N CYS A 201 -0.81 24.00 1.61
CA CYS A 201 -0.65 24.49 2.97
C CYS A 201 -0.69 26.02 3.05
N PRO A 202 -1.48 26.60 3.96
CA PRO A 202 -1.40 28.02 4.25
C PRO A 202 -0.01 28.38 4.78
N ARG A 203 0.38 29.65 4.63
CA ARG A 203 1.60 30.22 5.21
C ARG A 203 1.28 31.45 6.05
#